data_AF-V7AYG4-F1
#
_entry.id   AF-V7AYG4-F1
#
_cell.length_a   1.000
_cell.length_b   1.000
_cell.length_c   1.000
_cell.angle_alpha   90.00
_cell.angle_beta   90.00
_cell.angle_gamma   90.00
#
_symmetry.space_group_name_H-M   'P 1'
#
loop_
_entity.id
_entity.type
_entity.pdbx_description
1 polymer ?
#
loop_
_entity_poly.entity_id
_entity_poly.type
_entity_poly.pdbx_seq_one_letter_code
_entity_poly.pdbx_strand_id
1 'polypeptide(L)'
;MVIEQVLCHYQQFLEEKSNVANGDVFLLFSPPWLSAYESSLLWIGDYKPSLILRLADCAVKSFTPEQRDKMERVRDETKRAEREISEAMASVQESMASPRMLALVREVDGEITEQELALRGLKEALKKVSERGDALRASTMRKVVEILSPPQTVQLLAATMRFQMRVRKHGLHRDEVGPSG
;
A
#
# COMPACT_ATOMS: atom_id res chain seq x y z
N MET A 1 -22.46 -8.63 16.07
CA MET A 1 -21.10 -8.43 16.63
C MET A 1 -20.48 -7.22 15.96
N VAL A 2 -20.11 -6.16 16.68
CA VAL A 2 -19.61 -4.91 16.06
C VAL A 2 -18.32 -5.16 15.25
N ILE A 3 -17.50 -6.12 15.69
CA ILE A 3 -16.26 -6.51 15.02
C ILE A 3 -16.55 -7.11 13.63
N GLU A 4 -17.55 -8.01 13.51
CA GLU A 4 -17.96 -8.58 12.21
C GLU A 4 -18.50 -7.51 11.25
N GLN A 5 -19.30 -6.56 11.75
CA GLN A 5 -19.83 -5.47 10.91
C GLN A 5 -18.73 -4.53 10.42
N VAL A 6 -17.78 -4.17 11.29
CA VAL A 6 -16.63 -3.35 10.92
C VAL A 6 -15.75 -4.08 9.90
N LEU A 7 -15.50 -5.37 10.10
CA LEU A 7 -14.74 -6.20 9.15
C LEU A 7 -15.47 -6.33 7.81
N CYS A 8 -16.79 -6.49 7.82
CA CYS A 8 -17.62 -6.58 6.61
C CYS A 8 -17.58 -5.27 5.82
N HIS A 9 -17.78 -4.11 6.45
CA HIS A 9 -17.65 -2.82 5.77
C HIS A 9 -16.23 -2.58 5.24
N TYR A 10 -15.20 -3.02 5.98
CA TYR A 10 -13.82 -2.89 5.54
C TYR A 10 -13.52 -3.81 4.33
N GLN A 11 -14.06 -5.05 4.33
CA GLN A 11 -13.99 -5.94 3.18
C GLN A 11 -14.70 -5.37 1.95
N GLN A 12 -15.91 -4.83 2.11
CA GLN A 12 -16.64 -4.19 1.02
C GLN A 12 -15.86 -3.02 0.43
N PHE A 13 -15.27 -2.17 1.28
CA PHE A 13 -14.41 -1.06 0.83
C PHE A 13 -13.18 -1.56 0.06
N LEU A 14 -12.54 -2.65 0.50
CA LEU A 14 -11.40 -3.24 -0.20
C LEU A 14 -11.78 -3.94 -1.52
N GLU A 15 -12.92 -4.60 -1.57
CA GLU A 15 -13.46 -5.22 -2.80
C GLU A 15 -13.81 -4.16 -3.83
N GLU A 16 -14.48 -3.08 -3.43
CA GLU A 16 -14.78 -1.96 -4.32
C GLU A 16 -13.48 -1.31 -4.84
N LYS A 17 -12.48 -1.12 -3.94
CA LYS A 17 -11.13 -0.65 -4.31
C LYS A 17 -10.46 -1.58 -5.33
N SER A 18 -10.58 -2.89 -5.17
CA SER A 18 -10.01 -3.88 -6.08
C SER A 18 -10.73 -3.91 -7.44
N ASN A 19 -12.06 -3.80 -7.45
CA ASN A 19 -12.86 -3.78 -8.67
C ASN A 19 -12.53 -2.55 -9.54
N VAL A 20 -12.40 -1.38 -8.91
CA VAL A 20 -12.02 -0.14 -9.59
C VAL A 20 -10.57 -0.21 -10.10
N ALA A 21 -9.65 -0.78 -9.31
CA ALA A 21 -8.26 -0.99 -9.71
C ALA A 21 -8.06 -2.01 -10.85
N ASN A 22 -8.93 -3.03 -10.94
CA ASN A 22 -8.91 -4.02 -12.02
C ASN A 22 -9.31 -3.41 -13.38
N GLY A 23 -10.07 -2.31 -13.37
CA GLY A 23 -10.38 -1.52 -14.57
C GLY A 23 -9.25 -0.58 -14.98
N ASP A 24 -8.59 0.08 -14.02
CA ASP A 24 -7.43 0.94 -14.27
C ASP A 24 -6.40 0.91 -13.13
N VAL A 25 -5.23 0.36 -13.42
CA VAL A 25 -4.12 0.21 -12.45
C VAL A 25 -3.63 1.55 -11.90
N PHE A 26 -3.81 2.66 -12.63
CA PHE A 26 -3.44 4.00 -12.15
C PHE A 26 -4.22 4.42 -10.91
N LEU A 27 -5.45 3.92 -10.72
CA LEU A 27 -6.29 4.23 -9.56
C LEU A 27 -5.74 3.62 -8.26
N LEU A 28 -4.84 2.64 -8.33
CA LEU A 28 -4.10 2.16 -7.17
C LEU A 28 -3.11 3.20 -6.65
N PHE A 29 -2.48 3.96 -7.55
CA PHE A 29 -1.41 4.89 -7.22
C PHE A 29 -1.92 6.32 -6.98
N SER A 30 -3.10 6.65 -7.51
CA SER A 30 -3.77 7.94 -7.30
C SER A 30 -5.26 7.76 -6.97
N PRO A 31 -5.58 7.13 -5.83
CA PRO A 31 -6.97 6.83 -5.47
C PRO A 31 -7.77 8.11 -5.15
N PRO A 32 -8.82 8.47 -5.91
CA PRO A 32 -9.57 9.71 -5.72
C PRO A 32 -10.39 9.76 -4.41
N TRP A 33 -10.54 8.63 -3.72
CA TRP A 33 -11.29 8.53 -2.46
C TRP A 33 -10.43 8.72 -1.20
N LEU A 34 -9.10 8.84 -1.34
CA LEU A 34 -8.20 9.14 -0.24
C LEU A 34 -7.90 10.63 -0.15
N SER A 35 -7.79 11.14 1.07
CA SER A 35 -7.24 12.49 1.29
C SER A 35 -5.80 12.62 0.78
N ALA A 36 -5.31 13.85 0.61
CA ALA A 36 -3.91 14.09 0.25
C ALA A 36 -2.96 13.49 1.30
N TYR A 37 -3.33 13.60 2.58
CA TYR A 37 -2.57 13.01 3.69
C TYR A 37 -2.54 11.48 3.63
N GLU A 38 -3.68 10.83 3.41
CA GLU A 38 -3.75 9.37 3.23
C GLU A 38 -2.92 8.90 2.03
N SER A 39 -3.05 9.61 0.91
CA SER A 39 -2.32 9.32 -0.32
C SER A 39 -0.81 9.40 -0.12
N SER A 40 -0.34 10.37 0.68
CA SER A 40 1.10 10.52 1.00
C SER A 40 1.69 9.36 1.81
N LEU A 41 0.86 8.54 2.45
CA LEU A 41 1.28 7.38 3.23
C LEU A 41 1.33 6.08 2.41
N LEU A 42 0.86 6.11 1.17
CA LEU A 42 0.90 4.95 0.30
C LEU A 42 2.33 4.62 -0.12
N TRP A 43 2.62 3.33 -0.14
CA TRP A 43 3.79 2.72 -0.73
C TRP A 43 3.31 1.63 -1.67
N ILE A 44 3.34 1.91 -2.98
CA ILE A 44 2.96 0.96 -4.02
C ILE A 44 1.51 0.48 -3.84
N GLY A 45 0.57 1.42 -3.91
CA GLY A 45 -0.88 1.14 -3.89
C GLY A 45 -1.53 0.98 -2.50
N ASP A 46 -0.75 0.71 -1.46
CA ASP A 46 -1.24 0.58 -0.08
C ASP A 46 -0.12 0.83 0.95
N TYR A 47 -0.34 0.55 2.23
CA TYR A 47 0.65 0.77 3.28
C TYR A 47 1.95 0.00 3.05
N LYS A 48 3.05 0.57 3.55
CA LYS A 48 4.37 -0.08 3.55
C LYS A 48 4.43 -1.22 4.59
N PRO A 49 4.80 -2.47 4.24
CA PRO A 49 4.78 -3.63 5.14
C PRO A 49 5.45 -3.43 6.51
N SER A 50 6.58 -2.73 6.55
CA SER A 50 7.32 -2.38 7.78
C SER A 50 6.53 -1.54 8.77
N LEU A 51 5.42 -0.90 8.35
CA LEU A 51 4.48 -0.25 9.25
C LEU A 51 3.85 -1.25 10.23
N ILE A 52 3.47 -2.45 9.78
CA ILE A 52 2.88 -3.47 10.67
C ILE A 52 3.86 -3.90 11.75
N LEU A 53 5.14 -4.05 11.41
CA LEU A 53 6.19 -4.37 12.37
C LEU A 53 6.36 -3.25 13.42
N ARG A 54 6.36 -1.98 12.98
CA ARG A 54 6.39 -0.83 13.90
C ARG A 54 5.16 -0.78 14.81
N LEU A 55 3.97 -1.04 14.26
CA LEU A 55 2.74 -1.09 15.04
C LEU A 55 2.77 -2.24 16.06
N ALA A 56 3.35 -3.38 15.70
CA ALA A 56 3.55 -4.50 16.62
C ALA A 56 4.47 -4.09 17.79
N ASP A 57 5.59 -3.42 17.50
CA ASP A 57 6.52 -2.92 18.53
C ASP A 57 5.84 -1.93 19.49
N CYS A 58 4.93 -1.08 18.98
CA CYS A 58 4.21 -0.12 19.81
C CYS A 58 3.05 -0.74 20.61
N ALA A 59 2.39 -1.77 20.06
CA ALA A 59 1.16 -2.32 20.63
C ALA A 59 1.41 -3.47 21.61
N VAL A 60 2.39 -4.32 21.30
CA VAL A 60 2.70 -5.50 22.10
C VAL A 60 3.65 -5.12 23.22
N LYS A 61 3.11 -5.11 24.44
CA LYS A 61 3.84 -4.64 25.64
C LYS A 61 5.10 -5.46 25.97
N SER A 62 5.12 -6.75 25.62
CA SER A 62 6.22 -7.64 25.95
C SER A 62 6.33 -8.77 24.93
N PHE A 63 7.45 -8.81 24.22
CA PHE A 63 7.87 -9.97 23.43
C PHE A 63 8.74 -10.88 24.27
N THR A 64 8.60 -12.20 24.11
CA THR A 64 9.63 -13.14 24.59
C THR A 64 10.93 -12.93 23.80
N PRO A 65 12.10 -13.37 24.32
CA PRO A 65 13.35 -13.34 23.57
C PRO A 65 13.23 -14.02 22.20
N GLU A 66 12.58 -15.17 22.13
CA GLU A 66 12.38 -15.93 20.89
C GLU A 66 11.47 -15.19 19.90
N GLN A 67 10.42 -14.52 20.40
CA GLN A 67 9.57 -13.68 19.56
C GLN A 67 10.35 -12.50 18.99
N ARG A 68 11.21 -11.87 19.79
CA ARG A 68 12.05 -10.74 19.37
C ARG A 68 12.98 -11.13 18.23
N ASP A 69 13.69 -12.25 18.40
CA ASP A 69 14.63 -12.75 17.38
C ASP A 69 13.91 -13.09 16.07
N LYS A 70 12.72 -13.73 16.14
CA LYS A 70 11.91 -14.01 14.96
C LYS A 70 11.38 -12.73 14.31
N MET A 71 10.91 -11.76 15.09
CA MET A 71 10.44 -10.47 14.59
C MET A 71 11.54 -9.67 13.90
N GLU A 72 12.78 -9.75 14.40
CA GLU A 72 13.94 -9.12 13.77
C GLU A 72 14.25 -9.74 12.40
N ARG A 73 14.22 -11.08 12.29
CA ARG A 73 14.36 -11.76 11.00
C ARG A 73 13.29 -11.34 9.99
N VAL A 74 12.02 -11.32 10.40
CA VAL A 74 10.92 -10.85 9.53
C VAL A 74 11.14 -9.41 9.10
N ARG A 75 11.68 -8.56 9.99
CA ARG A 75 11.96 -7.15 9.70
C ARG A 75 13.06 -7.00 8.66
N ASP A 76 14.14 -7.74 8.77
CA ASP A 76 15.25 -7.65 7.82
C ASP A 76 14.87 -8.20 6.44
N GLU A 77 14.16 -9.33 6.41
CA GLU A 77 13.57 -9.88 5.18
C GLU A 77 12.61 -8.87 4.53
N THR A 78 11.69 -8.30 5.31
CA THR A 78 10.72 -7.32 4.82
C THR A 78 11.42 -6.08 4.28
N LYS A 79 12.39 -5.52 5.00
CA LYS A 79 13.15 -4.33 4.55
C LYS A 79 13.96 -4.59 3.27
N ARG A 80 14.46 -5.81 3.08
CA ARG A 80 15.17 -6.19 1.85
C ARG A 80 14.19 -6.24 0.68
N ALA A 81 13.08 -6.97 0.82
CA ALA A 81 12.06 -7.06 -0.21
C ALA A 81 11.43 -5.69 -0.53
N GLU A 82 11.20 -4.84 0.47
CA GLU A 82 10.73 -3.46 0.25
C GLU A 82 11.69 -2.65 -0.61
N ARG A 83 13.02 -2.82 -0.46
CA ARG A 83 14.02 -2.15 -1.30
C ARG A 83 13.95 -2.66 -2.73
N GLU A 84 13.94 -3.97 -2.93
CA GLU A 84 13.87 -4.59 -4.27
C GLU A 84 12.58 -4.20 -5.03
N ILE A 85 11.45 -4.07 -4.34
CA ILE A 85 10.20 -3.64 -4.96
C ILE A 85 10.23 -2.12 -5.23
N SER A 86 10.82 -1.32 -4.35
CA SER A 86 10.96 0.13 -4.55
C SER A 86 11.90 0.45 -5.73
N GLU A 87 12.99 -0.31 -5.89
CA GLU A 87 13.90 -0.22 -7.03
C GLU A 87 13.18 -0.58 -8.34
N ALA A 88 12.38 -1.65 -8.33
CA ALA A 88 11.57 -2.00 -9.50
C ALA A 88 10.54 -0.92 -9.85
N MET A 89 9.91 -0.29 -8.84
CA MET A 89 9.03 0.86 -9.07
C MET A 89 9.79 2.05 -9.67
N ALA A 90 11.01 2.33 -9.19
CA ALA A 90 11.83 3.40 -9.74
C ALA A 90 12.15 3.14 -11.23
N SER A 91 12.50 1.90 -11.61
CA SER A 91 12.69 1.55 -13.02
C SER A 91 11.42 1.72 -13.87
N VAL A 92 10.24 1.44 -13.31
CA VAL A 92 8.96 1.72 -13.99
C VAL A 92 8.78 3.23 -14.20
N GLN A 93 9.05 4.04 -13.18
CA GLN A 93 8.95 5.50 -13.25
C GLN A 93 9.97 6.11 -14.22
N GLU A 94 11.21 5.60 -14.28
CA GLU A 94 12.21 6.01 -15.25
C GLU A 94 11.76 5.73 -16.69
N SER A 95 11.14 4.56 -16.93
CA SER A 95 10.56 4.23 -18.24
C SER A 95 9.44 5.20 -18.64
N MET A 96 8.62 5.66 -17.68
CA MET A 96 7.60 6.69 -17.89
C MET A 96 8.17 8.06 -18.28
N ALA A 97 9.38 8.39 -17.82
CA ALA A 97 10.05 9.63 -18.17
C ALA A 97 10.71 9.59 -19.57
N SER A 98 10.66 8.45 -20.27
CA SER A 98 11.23 8.34 -21.61
C SER A 98 10.52 9.27 -22.62
N PRO A 99 11.24 9.81 -23.64
CA PRO A 99 10.64 10.69 -24.64
C PRO A 99 9.39 10.12 -25.34
N ARG A 100 9.36 8.79 -25.53
CA ARG A 100 8.22 8.07 -26.11
C ARG A 100 6.97 8.17 -25.21
N MET A 101 7.15 7.99 -23.90
CA MET A 101 6.06 8.12 -22.94
C MET A 101 5.65 9.58 -22.71
N LEU A 102 6.59 10.53 -22.77
CA LEU A 102 6.29 11.96 -22.70
C LEU A 102 5.51 12.48 -23.91
N ALA A 103 5.71 11.88 -25.09
CA ALA A 103 4.90 12.18 -26.28
C ALA A 103 3.42 11.81 -26.08
N LEU A 104 3.13 10.70 -25.36
CA LEU A 104 1.75 10.31 -24.99
C LEU A 104 1.04 11.36 -24.13
N VAL A 105 1.78 12.13 -23.34
CA VAL A 105 1.23 13.21 -22.51
C VAL A 105 1.02 14.50 -23.32
N ARG A 106 1.55 14.58 -24.55
CA ARG A 106 1.64 15.82 -25.36
C ARG A 106 0.89 15.84 -26.70
N GLU A 107 0.56 14.72 -27.35
CA GLU A 107 -0.15 14.70 -28.66
C GLU A 107 -1.68 14.70 -28.52
N VAL A 108 -2.55 15.32 -29.34
CA VAL A 108 -2.54 15.94 -30.69
C VAL A 108 -2.09 15.04 -31.85
N ASP A 109 -3.10 14.38 -32.44
CA ASP A 109 -3.20 13.84 -33.81
C ASP A 109 -2.55 12.46 -34.13
N GLY A 110 -3.33 11.38 -33.92
CA GLY A 110 -3.56 10.39 -34.99
C GLY A 110 -2.80 9.06 -35.03
N GLU A 111 -1.62 8.87 -34.40
CA GLU A 111 -0.89 7.59 -34.45
C GLU A 111 -1.17 6.67 -33.24
N ILE A 112 -2.41 6.16 -33.19
CA ILE A 112 -3.01 5.46 -32.04
C ILE A 112 -2.32 4.13 -31.66
N THR A 113 -1.55 3.49 -32.55
CA THR A 113 -1.14 2.08 -32.40
C THR A 113 0.11 1.83 -31.55
N GLU A 114 1.24 2.52 -31.78
CA GLU A 114 2.46 2.32 -30.96
C GLU A 114 2.28 2.86 -29.54
N GLN A 115 1.44 3.88 -29.42
CA GLN A 115 1.12 4.59 -28.20
C GLN A 115 0.33 3.72 -27.21
N GLU A 116 -0.67 3.00 -27.72
CA GLU A 116 -1.48 2.08 -26.93
C GLU A 116 -0.65 0.87 -26.45
N LEU A 117 0.31 0.40 -27.26
CA LEU A 117 1.26 -0.65 -26.85
C LEU A 117 2.15 -0.21 -25.70
N ALA A 118 2.68 1.02 -25.74
CA ALA A 118 3.53 1.57 -24.68
C ALA A 118 2.76 1.76 -23.37
N LEU A 119 1.54 2.32 -23.45
CA LEU A 119 0.66 2.49 -22.29
C LEU A 119 0.27 1.15 -21.67
N ARG A 120 -0.05 0.14 -22.48
CA ARG A 120 -0.34 -1.22 -22.01
C ARG A 120 0.86 -1.85 -21.31
N GLY A 121 2.06 -1.67 -21.86
CA GLY A 121 3.31 -2.13 -21.24
C GLY A 121 3.54 -1.49 -19.88
N LEU A 122 3.30 -0.18 -19.75
CA LEU A 122 3.36 0.52 -18.47
C LEU A 122 2.34 -0.04 -17.46
N LYS A 123 1.08 -0.20 -17.88
CA LYS A 123 0.01 -0.72 -17.00
C LYS A 123 0.36 -2.10 -16.46
N GLU A 124 0.91 -2.97 -17.31
CA GLU A 124 1.36 -4.31 -16.92
C GLU A 124 2.54 -4.27 -15.95
N ALA A 125 3.49 -3.35 -16.14
CA ALA A 125 4.63 -3.19 -15.24
C ALA A 125 4.17 -2.68 -13.85
N LEU A 126 3.28 -1.68 -13.81
CA LEU A 126 2.68 -1.19 -12.58
C LEU A 126 1.89 -2.28 -11.83
N LYS A 127 1.11 -3.09 -12.56
CA LYS A 127 0.37 -4.22 -12.01
C LYS A 127 1.29 -5.22 -11.33
N LYS A 128 2.36 -5.65 -12.01
CA LYS A 128 3.35 -6.59 -11.46
C LYS A 128 4.03 -6.07 -10.18
N VAL A 129 4.38 -4.78 -10.16
CA VAL A 129 5.00 -4.18 -8.96
C VAL A 129 3.99 -4.10 -7.81
N SER A 130 2.71 -3.77 -8.11
CA SER A 130 1.63 -3.79 -7.12
C SER A 130 1.41 -5.19 -6.52
N GLU A 131 1.33 -6.22 -7.38
CA GLU A 131 1.15 -7.61 -6.94
C GLU A 131 2.29 -8.07 -6.03
N ARG A 132 3.54 -7.67 -6.32
CA ARG A 132 4.69 -7.92 -5.43
C ARG A 132 4.53 -7.21 -4.09
N GLY A 133 4.04 -5.98 -4.10
CA GLY A 133 3.72 -5.22 -2.88
C GLY A 133 2.65 -5.92 -2.02
N ASP A 134 1.56 -6.38 -2.63
CA ASP A 134 0.47 -7.10 -1.95
C ASP A 134 0.95 -8.44 -1.39
N ALA A 135 1.71 -9.21 -2.18
CA ALA A 135 2.31 -10.45 -1.73
C ALA A 135 3.24 -10.25 -0.52
N LEU A 136 4.03 -9.17 -0.52
CA LEU A 136 4.88 -8.84 0.62
C LEU A 136 4.06 -8.47 1.86
N ARG A 137 3.00 -7.65 1.72
CA ARG A 137 2.09 -7.32 2.85
C ARG A 137 1.47 -8.57 3.45
N ALA A 138 0.94 -9.47 2.62
CA ALA A 138 0.32 -10.71 3.06
C ALA A 138 1.33 -11.63 3.77
N SER A 139 2.52 -11.79 3.19
CA SER A 139 3.61 -12.60 3.77
C SER A 139 4.10 -12.04 5.10
N THR A 140 4.38 -10.74 5.19
CA THR A 140 4.81 -10.09 6.43
C THR A 140 3.74 -10.22 7.52
N MET A 141 2.47 -9.94 7.22
CA MET A 141 1.38 -10.09 8.20
C MET A 141 1.26 -11.52 8.70
N ARG A 142 1.28 -12.52 7.79
CA ARG A 142 1.22 -13.94 8.15
C ARG A 142 2.34 -14.32 9.11
N LYS A 143 3.60 -14.01 8.76
CA LYS A 143 4.77 -14.30 9.60
C LYS A 143 4.68 -13.64 10.97
N VAL A 144 4.21 -12.39 11.03
CA VAL A 144 4.00 -11.69 12.31
C VAL A 144 2.95 -12.43 13.15
N VAL A 145 1.78 -12.74 12.60
CA VAL A 145 0.72 -13.44 13.33
C VAL A 145 1.15 -14.83 13.81
N GLU A 146 1.96 -15.56 13.04
CA GLU A 146 2.53 -16.85 13.44
C GLU A 146 3.52 -16.74 14.63
N ILE A 147 4.16 -15.58 14.81
CA ILE A 147 5.07 -15.32 15.95
C ILE A 147 4.29 -14.89 17.19
N LEU A 148 3.21 -14.14 17.01
CA LEU A 148 2.42 -13.57 18.10
C LEU A 148 1.48 -14.59 18.73
N SER A 149 1.28 -14.49 20.04
CA SER A 149 0.17 -15.16 20.72
C SER A 149 -1.18 -14.52 20.32
N PRO A 150 -2.32 -15.21 20.52
CA PRO A 150 -3.63 -14.64 20.20
C PRO A 150 -3.90 -13.27 20.85
N PRO A 151 -3.60 -13.04 22.15
CA PRO A 151 -3.78 -11.72 22.76
C PRO A 151 -2.90 -10.63 22.12
N GLN A 152 -1.64 -10.95 21.77
CA GLN A 152 -0.74 -10.01 21.11
C GLN A 152 -1.22 -9.68 19.68
N THR A 153 -1.75 -10.68 18.97
CA THR A 153 -2.37 -10.49 17.64
C THR A 153 -3.56 -9.53 17.73
N VAL A 154 -4.44 -9.70 18.73
CA VAL A 154 -5.55 -8.77 18.96
C VAL A 154 -5.04 -7.35 19.25
N GLN A 155 -3.97 -7.20 20.04
CA GLN A 155 -3.36 -5.89 20.31
C GLN A 155 -2.84 -5.22 19.04
N LEU A 156 -2.14 -5.98 18.18
CA LEU A 156 -1.66 -5.51 16.88
C LEU A 156 -2.82 -5.06 15.99
N LEU A 157 -3.84 -5.90 15.80
CA LEU A 157 -5.00 -5.58 14.95
C LEU A 157 -5.73 -4.33 15.47
N ALA A 158 -5.93 -4.22 16.78
CA ALA A 158 -6.55 -3.05 17.39
C ALA A 158 -5.68 -1.78 17.22
N ALA A 159 -4.35 -1.90 17.23
CA ALA A 159 -3.45 -0.79 16.97
C ALA A 159 -3.47 -0.35 15.49
N THR A 160 -3.52 -1.31 14.56
CA THR A 160 -3.68 -1.05 13.12
C THR A 160 -4.98 -0.32 12.81
N MET A 161 -6.11 -0.80 13.34
CA MET A 161 -7.41 -0.11 13.16
C MET A 161 -7.39 1.31 13.73
N ARG A 162 -6.86 1.50 14.94
CA ARG A 162 -6.71 2.83 15.55
C ARG A 162 -5.79 3.75 14.75
N PHE A 163 -4.76 3.21 14.12
CA PHE A 163 -3.89 3.97 13.23
C PHE A 163 -4.66 4.42 11.98
N GLN A 164 -5.35 3.51 11.30
CA GLN A 164 -6.13 3.82 10.10
C GLN A 164 -7.23 4.85 10.37
N MET A 165 -8.00 4.69 11.46
CA MET A 165 -9.03 5.67 11.83
C MET A 165 -8.45 7.06 12.10
N ARG A 166 -7.29 7.14 12.77
CA ARG A 166 -6.61 8.42 12.99
C ARG A 166 -6.14 9.03 11.68
N VAL A 167 -5.52 8.24 10.81
CA VAL A 167 -5.07 8.71 9.50
C VAL A 167 -6.23 9.29 8.70
N ARG A 168 -7.36 8.56 8.61
CA ARG A 168 -8.57 9.04 7.92
C ARG A 168 -9.12 10.34 8.52
N LYS A 169 -9.26 10.39 9.85
CA LYS A 169 -9.77 11.57 10.56
C LYS A 169 -8.91 12.82 10.30
N HIS A 170 -7.58 12.67 10.36
CA HIS A 170 -6.66 13.80 10.13
C HIS A 170 -6.62 14.21 8.65
N GLY A 171 -6.74 13.25 7.74
CA GLY A 171 -6.81 13.51 6.31
C GLY A 171 -8.01 14.37 5.94
N LEU A 172 -9.21 13.95 6.34
CA LEU A 172 -10.45 14.70 6.10
C LEU A 172 -10.39 16.12 6.69
N HIS A 173 -9.89 16.26 7.92
CA HIS A 173 -9.76 17.58 8.55
C HIS A 173 -8.81 18.52 7.80
N ARG A 174 -7.71 18.00 7.23
CA ARG A 174 -6.76 18.82 6.46
C ARG A 174 -7.31 19.26 5.12
N ASP A 175 -8.08 18.41 4.47
CA ASP A 175 -8.70 18.73 3.19
C ASP A 175 -9.79 19.81 3.34
N GLU A 176 -10.51 19.81 4.48
CA GLU A 176 -11.50 20.84 4.81
C GLU A 176 -10.89 22.22 5.12
N VAL A 177 -9.74 22.27 5.79
CA VAL A 177 -9.12 23.51 6.25
C VAL A 177 -8.30 24.21 5.15
N GLY A 178 -7.98 23.51 4.05
CA GLY A 178 -7.13 24.01 2.97
C GLY A 178 -5.67 24.20 3.43
N PRO A 179 -4.71 24.38 2.49
CA PRO A 179 -3.35 24.73 2.87
C PRO A 179 -3.36 26.09 3.57
N SER A 180 -2.91 26.13 4.81
CA SER A 180 -2.58 27.39 5.47
C SER A 180 -1.51 28.09 4.61
N GLY A 181 -1.90 29.17 3.94
CA GLY A 181 -1.04 29.98 3.09
C GLY A 181 0.11 30.64 3.84
#